data_AF-A0A252E513-F1
#
_entry.id   AF-A0A252E513-F1
#
_cell.length_a   1.000
_cell.length_b   1.000
_cell.length_c   1.000
_cell.angle_alpha   90.00
_cell.angle_beta   90.00
_cell.angle_gamma   90.00
#
_symmetry.space_group_name_H-M   'P 1'
#
loop_
_entity.id
_entity.type
_entity.pdbx_description
1 polymer ?
#
loop_
_entity_poly.entity_id
_entity_poly.type
_entity_poly.pdbx_seq_one_letter_code
_entity_poly.pdbx_strand_id
1 'polypeptide(L)'
;MTNPTVENLVIIGSGPAGYTAAIYAGRANLKPVVFEGFQAGGLPGGQLMTTTEVENFPGFPQGITGPELMDRMKAQAERWGAELYTEDVISVDLSQRPFTVRSEEREVKANSIIIATGATAKRLGLPSEHEFWSRGISACAICDGATPIFHGAELAVIGAGDSAAEESIYLTKYGSKVNLLVRSDKMRASKAMQDRVLSNPKIQVHWNTEAVDIFGNGHMDGVKIRNTKTGEESKLHARGLFYAVGHTPNTSLFKGQLELDEVGYVATKHGSVETSVEGVFAAGDVQDHEFRQAITAAGTGCMAAMLAERWLSSNGLIQEFHQQPETAVNELEHQPATKKTEAEQEAEFNLNATRHEGGYALRKLFHESDRVLLVKYVSPGCGPCHTLKPILNKVVDEFDGKIHFVEIDIDKDREIAENAGVTGTPTIQLFKNQELLKELKGVKQKSEYRQLIESSL
;
A
#
# COMPACT_ATOMS: atom_id res chain seq x y z
N MET A 1 -24.42 -5.71 29.68
CA MET A 1 -23.17 -4.94 29.48
C MET A 1 -22.05 -5.94 29.46
N THR A 2 -21.67 -6.43 28.28
CA THR A 2 -20.50 -7.28 28.10
C THR A 2 -19.28 -6.44 28.43
N ASN A 3 -18.39 -6.93 29.30
CA ASN A 3 -17.08 -6.30 29.48
C ASN A 3 -16.44 -6.14 28.10
N PRO A 4 -15.87 -4.97 27.75
CA PRO A 4 -15.15 -4.83 26.50
C PRO A 4 -14.04 -5.88 26.46
N THR A 5 -14.05 -6.72 25.42
CA THR A 5 -13.06 -7.76 25.22
C THR A 5 -11.69 -7.10 25.01
N VAL A 6 -10.67 -7.58 25.73
CA VAL A 6 -9.31 -7.09 25.59
C VAL A 6 -8.58 -8.01 24.61
N GLU A 7 -8.09 -7.46 23.52
CA GLU A 7 -7.34 -8.21 22.51
C GLU A 7 -5.96 -8.56 23.03
N ASN A 8 -5.44 -9.74 22.65
CA ASN A 8 -4.07 -10.11 22.96
C ASN A 8 -3.09 -9.13 22.32
N LEU A 9 -3.30 -8.84 21.03
CA LEU A 9 -2.37 -8.11 20.20
C LEU A 9 -3.10 -7.29 19.14
N VAL A 10 -2.81 -5.99 19.11
CA VAL A 10 -3.20 -5.10 18.00
C VAL A 10 -1.96 -4.75 17.17
N ILE A 11 -2.10 -4.82 15.86
CA ILE A 11 -1.08 -4.45 14.88
C ILE A 11 -1.59 -3.22 14.12
N ILE A 12 -0.78 -2.17 14.05
CA ILE A 12 -1.13 -0.92 13.36
C ILE A 12 -0.27 -0.81 12.11
N GLY A 13 -0.86 -1.07 10.95
CA GLY A 13 -0.21 -1.05 9.64
C GLY A 13 -0.30 -2.38 8.88
N SER A 14 -0.42 -2.29 7.56
CA SER A 14 -0.67 -3.40 6.62
C SER A 14 0.46 -3.64 5.62
N GLY A 15 1.65 -3.08 5.85
CA GLY A 15 2.81 -3.42 5.00
C GLY A 15 3.31 -4.85 5.25
N PRO A 16 4.44 -5.24 4.61
CA PRO A 16 5.07 -6.55 4.83
C PRO A 16 5.33 -6.87 6.31
N ALA A 17 5.73 -5.88 7.10
CA ALA A 17 5.93 -6.03 8.54
C ALA A 17 4.63 -6.39 9.28
N GLY A 18 3.54 -5.66 9.00
CA GLY A 18 2.25 -5.85 9.66
C GLY A 18 1.62 -7.20 9.34
N TYR A 19 1.56 -7.56 8.05
CA TYR A 19 1.03 -8.87 7.66
C TYR A 19 1.91 -10.04 8.11
N THR A 20 3.24 -9.91 8.09
CA THR A 20 4.11 -10.96 8.64
C THR A 20 3.89 -11.12 10.15
N ALA A 21 3.78 -10.02 10.89
CA ALA A 21 3.46 -10.07 12.31
C ALA A 21 2.11 -10.75 12.57
N ALA A 22 1.09 -10.44 11.77
CA ALA A 22 -0.24 -11.04 11.87
C ALA A 22 -0.22 -12.56 11.59
N ILE A 23 0.54 -13.01 10.59
CA ILE A 23 0.71 -14.43 10.28
C ILE A 23 1.31 -15.19 11.48
N TYR A 24 2.39 -14.67 12.05
CA TYR A 24 3.07 -15.31 13.18
C TYR A 24 2.21 -15.31 14.45
N ALA A 25 1.57 -14.19 14.77
CA ALA A 25 0.68 -14.09 15.92
C ALA A 25 -0.58 -14.96 15.77
N GLY A 26 -1.17 -15.03 14.57
CA GLY A 26 -2.29 -15.90 14.26
C GLY A 26 -1.94 -17.38 14.44
N ARG A 27 -0.77 -17.80 13.95
CA ARG A 27 -0.24 -19.16 14.15
C ARG A 27 0.06 -19.50 15.61
N ALA A 28 0.31 -18.49 16.44
CA ALA A 28 0.46 -18.62 17.89
C ALA A 28 -0.88 -18.55 18.63
N ASN A 29 -2.02 -18.68 17.93
CA ASN A 29 -3.37 -18.64 18.48
C ASN A 29 -3.71 -17.33 19.23
N LEU A 30 -3.07 -16.21 18.86
CA LEU A 30 -3.30 -14.92 19.51
C LEU A 30 -4.47 -14.13 18.91
N LYS A 31 -5.01 -14.55 17.75
CA LYS A 31 -6.08 -13.86 17.01
C LYS A 31 -5.82 -12.35 16.87
N PRO A 32 -4.74 -11.94 16.18
CA PRO A 32 -4.32 -10.55 16.14
C PRO A 32 -5.36 -9.68 15.42
N VAL A 33 -5.62 -8.49 15.97
CA VAL A 33 -6.39 -7.44 15.29
C VAL A 33 -5.42 -6.56 14.50
N VAL A 34 -5.70 -6.30 13.23
CA VAL A 34 -4.85 -5.47 12.35
C VAL A 34 -5.64 -4.29 11.82
N PHE A 35 -5.15 -3.07 12.07
CA PHE A 35 -5.62 -1.87 11.39
C PHE A 35 -4.82 -1.64 10.13
N GLU A 36 -5.47 -1.77 8.98
CA GLU A 36 -4.79 -1.75 7.68
C GLU A 36 -4.50 -0.33 7.16
N GLY A 37 -5.14 0.70 7.74
CA GLY A 37 -5.16 2.04 7.18
C GLY A 37 -6.24 2.20 6.11
N PHE A 38 -6.59 3.45 5.81
CA PHE A 38 -7.60 3.80 4.82
C PHE A 38 -7.24 5.07 4.02
N GLN A 39 -7.21 6.23 4.67
CA GLN A 39 -6.80 7.51 4.08
C GLN A 39 -5.44 7.94 4.62
N ALA A 40 -5.36 8.18 5.93
CA ALA A 40 -4.14 8.64 6.58
C ALA A 40 -3.05 7.56 6.57
N GLY A 41 -3.44 6.29 6.72
CA GLY A 41 -2.54 5.14 6.61
C GLY A 41 -2.16 4.75 5.19
N GLY A 42 -2.75 5.38 4.17
CA GLY A 42 -2.57 5.04 2.76
C GLY A 42 -3.31 3.77 2.34
N LEU A 43 -2.98 3.25 1.16
CA LEU A 43 -3.57 2.01 0.64
C LEU A 43 -3.16 0.80 1.51
N PRO A 44 -4.11 -0.03 1.96
CA PRO A 44 -3.83 -1.33 2.59
C PRO A 44 -2.87 -2.17 1.75
N GLY A 45 -1.82 -2.69 2.39
CA GLY A 45 -0.65 -3.27 1.72
C GLY A 45 0.57 -2.33 1.73
N GLY A 46 0.37 -1.05 2.06
CA GLY A 46 1.44 -0.06 2.19
C GLY A 46 2.10 0.33 0.87
N GLN A 47 3.37 0.72 0.93
CA GLN A 47 4.09 1.32 -0.21
C GLN A 47 4.15 0.40 -1.45
N LEU A 48 4.14 -0.93 -1.26
CA LEU A 48 4.16 -1.90 -2.36
C LEU A 48 2.91 -1.83 -3.25
N MET A 49 1.79 -1.29 -2.75
CA MET A 49 0.60 -1.07 -3.59
C MET A 49 0.82 -0.05 -4.71
N THR A 50 1.91 0.72 -4.64
CA THR A 50 2.26 1.75 -5.62
C THR A 50 3.40 1.35 -6.55
N THR A 51 4.01 0.17 -6.33
CA THR A 51 5.00 -0.40 -7.24
C THR A 51 4.37 -1.35 -8.25
N THR A 52 4.97 -1.45 -9.42
CA THR A 52 4.52 -2.35 -10.49
C THR A 52 5.10 -3.75 -10.33
N GLU A 53 6.42 -3.87 -10.18
CA GLU A 53 7.14 -5.15 -10.17
C GLU A 53 8.07 -5.23 -8.96
N VAL A 54 8.18 -6.42 -8.38
CA VAL A 54 9.03 -6.75 -7.24
C VAL A 54 9.87 -7.96 -7.61
N GLU A 55 11.14 -7.74 -7.90
CA GLU A 55 12.08 -8.79 -8.31
C GLU A 55 13.01 -9.26 -7.17
N ASN A 56 13.00 -8.54 -6.04
CA ASN A 56 13.95 -8.74 -4.94
C ASN A 56 13.31 -9.32 -3.67
N PHE A 57 12.06 -9.81 -3.75
CA PHE A 57 11.43 -10.57 -2.67
C PHE A 57 11.62 -12.08 -2.90
N PRO A 58 12.33 -12.79 -2.01
CA PRO A 58 12.64 -14.21 -2.23
C PRO A 58 11.38 -15.08 -2.27
N GLY A 59 11.38 -16.09 -3.14
CA GLY A 59 10.24 -16.97 -3.38
C GLY A 59 9.53 -16.73 -4.71
N PHE A 60 9.83 -15.61 -5.39
CA PHE A 60 9.24 -15.23 -6.68
C PHE A 60 10.32 -15.12 -7.77
N PRO A 61 10.83 -16.25 -8.31
CA PRO A 61 11.94 -16.24 -9.27
C PRO A 61 11.61 -15.56 -10.62
N GLN A 62 10.33 -15.36 -10.93
CA GLN A 62 9.88 -14.61 -12.11
C GLN A 62 9.45 -13.17 -11.79
N GLY A 63 9.70 -12.69 -10.57
CA GLY A 63 9.09 -11.47 -10.05
C GLY A 63 7.63 -11.66 -9.65
N ILE A 64 7.06 -10.62 -9.04
CA ILE A 64 5.65 -10.52 -8.68
C ILE A 64 5.26 -9.05 -8.61
N THR A 65 4.02 -8.71 -8.92
CA THR A 65 3.58 -7.32 -8.75
C THR A 65 3.47 -6.95 -7.26
N GLY A 66 3.68 -5.68 -6.94
CA GLY A 66 3.55 -5.18 -5.57
C GLY A 66 2.17 -5.46 -4.95
N PRO A 67 1.05 -5.14 -5.63
CA PRO A 67 -0.29 -5.47 -5.17
C PRO A 67 -0.52 -6.97 -4.98
N GLU A 68 -0.10 -7.82 -5.92
CA GLU A 68 -0.29 -9.26 -5.81
C GLU A 68 0.48 -9.87 -4.63
N LEU A 69 1.70 -9.38 -4.36
CA LEU A 69 2.46 -9.79 -3.19
C LEU A 69 1.72 -9.44 -1.89
N MET A 70 1.13 -8.24 -1.82
CA MET A 70 0.36 -7.80 -0.64
C MET A 70 -0.94 -8.56 -0.46
N ASP A 71 -1.66 -8.86 -1.53
CA ASP A 71 -2.87 -9.68 -1.47
C ASP A 71 -2.56 -11.09 -0.97
N ARG A 72 -1.45 -11.71 -1.44
CA ARG A 72 -1.00 -13.02 -0.95
C ARG A 72 -0.63 -12.99 0.53
N MET A 73 0.08 -11.96 1.00
CA MET A 73 0.44 -11.82 2.42
C MET A 73 -0.80 -11.57 3.29
N LYS A 74 -1.75 -10.75 2.81
CA LYS A 74 -3.04 -10.50 3.47
C LYS A 74 -3.84 -11.78 3.62
N ALA A 75 -4.03 -12.53 2.52
CA ALA A 75 -4.77 -13.79 2.52
C ALA A 75 -4.15 -14.81 3.48
N GLN A 76 -2.82 -14.86 3.57
CA GLN A 76 -2.11 -15.70 4.53
C GLN A 76 -2.37 -15.27 5.98
N ALA A 77 -2.44 -13.95 6.27
CA ALA A 77 -2.78 -13.46 7.60
C ALA A 77 -4.23 -13.82 7.99
N GLU A 78 -5.20 -13.61 7.09
CA GLU A 78 -6.61 -13.96 7.29
C GLU A 78 -6.79 -15.46 7.53
N ARG A 79 -6.11 -16.30 6.74
CA ARG A 79 -6.10 -17.76 6.91
C ARG A 79 -5.72 -18.20 8.33
N TRP A 80 -4.78 -17.50 8.96
CA TRP A 80 -4.34 -17.80 10.33
C TRP A 80 -5.12 -17.03 11.41
N GLY A 81 -6.24 -16.40 11.05
CA GLY A 81 -7.22 -15.87 11.99
C GLY A 81 -6.97 -14.43 12.40
N ALA A 82 -6.16 -13.69 11.63
CA ALA A 82 -6.05 -12.25 11.82
C ALA A 82 -7.38 -11.55 11.47
N GLU A 83 -7.84 -10.67 12.35
CA GLU A 83 -9.00 -9.82 12.08
C GLU A 83 -8.53 -8.49 11.48
N LEU A 84 -8.84 -8.28 10.21
CA LEU A 84 -8.38 -7.10 9.47
C LEU A 84 -9.49 -6.03 9.37
N TYR A 85 -9.14 -4.82 9.80
CA TYR A 85 -9.98 -3.62 9.72
C TYR A 85 -9.33 -2.58 8.82
N THR A 86 -10.00 -2.30 7.69
CA THR A 86 -9.58 -1.26 6.75
C THR A 86 -10.00 0.13 7.26
N GLU A 87 -9.32 0.56 8.32
CA GLU A 87 -9.61 1.77 9.08
C GLU A 87 -8.32 2.48 9.48
N ASP A 88 -8.36 3.81 9.54
CA ASP A 88 -7.26 4.59 10.09
C ASP A 88 -7.33 4.59 11.61
N VAL A 89 -6.19 4.30 12.26
CA VAL A 89 -6.03 4.59 13.68
C VAL A 89 -5.84 6.09 13.84
N ILE A 90 -6.72 6.72 14.60
CA ILE A 90 -6.72 8.18 14.86
C ILE A 90 -6.11 8.53 16.21
N SER A 91 -6.10 7.59 17.17
CA SER A 91 -5.42 7.79 18.45
C SER A 91 -4.99 6.47 19.09
N VAL A 92 -3.90 6.54 19.83
CA VAL A 92 -3.36 5.45 20.64
C VAL A 92 -3.00 6.02 22.01
N ASP A 93 -3.35 5.32 23.09
CA ASP A 93 -2.96 5.65 24.46
C ASP A 93 -2.07 4.54 25.02
N LEU A 94 -0.77 4.86 25.15
CA LEU A 94 0.27 3.98 25.69
C LEU A 94 0.55 4.23 27.19
N SER A 95 -0.16 5.16 27.84
CA SER A 95 0.11 5.56 29.23
C SER A 95 -0.47 4.58 30.27
N GLN A 96 -1.39 3.72 29.85
CA GLN A 96 -2.09 2.75 30.69
C GLN A 96 -2.18 1.38 30.03
N ARG A 97 -2.41 0.34 30.83
CA ARG A 97 -2.66 -1.02 30.34
C ARG A 97 -4.04 -1.53 30.81
N PRO A 98 -4.79 -2.26 29.96
CA PRO A 98 -4.51 -2.51 28.54
C PRO A 98 -4.51 -1.21 27.72
N PHE A 99 -3.67 -1.17 26.69
CA PHE A 99 -3.54 -0.03 25.79
C PHE A 99 -4.85 0.23 25.05
N THR A 100 -5.07 1.48 24.62
CA THR A 100 -6.27 1.85 23.86
C THR A 100 -5.91 2.26 22.45
N VAL A 101 -6.58 1.69 21.46
CA VAL A 101 -6.45 2.04 20.04
C VAL A 101 -7.83 2.45 19.52
N ARG A 102 -7.93 3.62 18.88
CA ARG A 102 -9.20 4.12 18.32
C ARG A 102 -9.08 4.40 16.83
N SER A 103 -10.08 3.98 16.08
CA SER A 103 -10.42 4.51 14.76
C SER A 103 -11.69 5.37 14.87
N GLU A 104 -12.22 5.83 13.74
CA GLU A 104 -13.54 6.49 13.70
C GLU A 104 -14.69 5.50 13.97
N GLU A 105 -14.49 4.22 13.66
CA GLU A 105 -15.54 3.19 13.71
C GLU A 105 -15.50 2.39 15.02
N ARG A 106 -14.34 2.32 15.71
CA ARG A 106 -14.17 1.47 16.90
C ARG A 106 -13.12 1.97 17.88
N GLU A 107 -13.30 1.54 19.13
CA GLU A 107 -12.28 1.55 20.19
C GLU A 107 -11.95 0.10 20.56
N VAL A 108 -10.65 -0.22 20.62
CA VAL A 108 -10.13 -1.54 20.98
C VAL A 108 -9.17 -1.41 22.15
N LYS A 109 -9.28 -2.33 23.12
CA LYS A 109 -8.31 -2.48 24.21
C LYS A 109 -7.35 -3.62 23.87
N ALA A 110 -6.05 -3.44 24.09
CA ALA A 110 -5.04 -4.44 23.74
C ALA A 110 -3.99 -4.64 24.83
N ASN A 111 -3.60 -5.88 25.09
CA ASN A 111 -2.51 -6.20 26.02
C ASN A 111 -1.14 -5.78 25.45
N SER A 112 -0.94 -5.95 24.14
CA SER A 112 0.29 -5.62 23.42
C SER A 112 -0.01 -4.92 22.08
N ILE A 113 0.92 -4.09 21.60
CA ILE A 113 0.82 -3.41 20.30
C ILE A 113 2.08 -3.64 19.45
N ILE A 114 1.90 -3.89 18.15
CA ILE A 114 2.98 -3.78 17.14
C ILE A 114 2.70 -2.58 16.24
N ILE A 115 3.65 -1.67 16.18
CA ILE A 115 3.64 -0.50 15.29
C ILE A 115 4.35 -0.90 13.99
N ALA A 116 3.59 -0.99 12.91
CA ALA A 116 4.06 -1.33 11.57
C ALA A 116 3.58 -0.29 10.54
N THR A 117 3.47 0.98 10.95
CA THR A 117 2.92 2.08 10.15
C THR A 117 3.82 2.52 8.99
N GLY A 118 5.05 2.01 8.94
CA GLY A 118 6.02 2.25 7.88
C GLY A 118 6.52 3.70 7.82
N ALA A 119 6.97 4.09 6.64
CA ALA A 119 7.41 5.44 6.32
C ALA A 119 6.90 5.84 4.94
N THR A 120 6.94 7.14 4.64
CA THR A 120 6.53 7.69 3.36
C THR A 120 7.72 8.37 2.69
N ALA A 121 8.05 7.97 1.46
CA ALA A 121 9.09 8.64 0.67
C ALA A 121 8.75 10.13 0.47
N LYS A 122 9.71 11.01 0.74
CA LYS A 122 9.53 12.45 0.51
C LYS A 122 9.48 12.72 -0.99
N ARG A 123 8.44 13.43 -1.41
CA ARG A 123 8.27 13.88 -2.79
C ARG A 123 8.50 15.38 -2.91
N LEU A 124 8.76 15.86 -4.13
CA LEU A 124 9.05 17.27 -4.39
C LEU A 124 7.78 18.06 -4.71
N GLY A 125 6.70 17.37 -5.14
CA GLY A 125 5.45 18.03 -5.52
C GLY A 125 5.59 18.80 -6.83
N LEU A 126 6.38 18.29 -7.77
CA LEU A 126 6.54 18.91 -9.09
C LEU A 126 5.21 18.85 -9.86
N PRO A 127 4.91 19.81 -10.76
CA PRO A 127 3.61 19.90 -11.43
C PRO A 127 3.17 18.59 -12.10
N SER A 128 4.05 17.99 -12.92
CA SER A 128 3.78 16.73 -13.61
C SER A 128 4.24 15.48 -12.85
N GLU A 129 4.60 15.58 -11.56
CA GLU A 129 5.13 14.44 -10.78
C GLU A 129 4.15 13.25 -10.74
N HIS A 130 2.86 13.55 -10.55
CA HIS A 130 1.81 12.54 -10.46
C HIS A 130 1.58 11.77 -11.77
N GLU A 131 1.81 12.41 -12.92
CA GLU A 131 1.62 11.81 -14.25
C GLU A 131 2.68 10.74 -14.54
N PHE A 132 3.91 10.98 -14.08
CA PHE A 132 5.07 10.13 -14.38
C PHE A 132 5.51 9.25 -13.20
N TRP A 133 4.82 9.31 -12.06
CA TRP A 133 5.06 8.42 -10.92
C TRP A 133 4.84 6.96 -11.33
N SER A 134 5.82 6.09 -11.04
CA SER A 134 5.86 4.70 -11.50
C SER A 134 5.86 4.54 -13.04
N ARG A 135 6.09 5.63 -13.80
CA ARG A 135 6.24 5.66 -15.28
C ARG A 135 7.52 6.39 -15.71
N GLY A 136 8.54 6.31 -14.85
CA GLY A 136 9.83 6.96 -15.01
C GLY A 136 10.34 7.60 -13.73
N ILE A 137 9.44 8.00 -12.82
CA ILE A 137 9.82 8.49 -11.48
C ILE A 137 9.73 7.37 -10.45
N SER A 138 10.76 7.23 -9.62
CA SER A 138 10.83 6.30 -8.48
C SER A 138 11.45 6.99 -7.25
N ALA A 139 11.17 6.46 -6.06
CA ALA A 139 11.85 6.84 -4.82
C ALA A 139 12.71 5.71 -4.22
N CYS A 140 12.93 4.63 -4.97
CA CYS A 140 13.81 3.53 -4.57
C CYS A 140 14.66 3.06 -5.74
N ALA A 141 15.87 3.61 -5.88
CA ALA A 141 16.79 3.18 -6.92
C ALA A 141 17.18 1.71 -6.82
N ILE A 142 17.28 1.16 -5.61
CA ILE A 142 17.63 -0.25 -5.38
C ILE A 142 16.53 -1.18 -5.90
N CYS A 143 15.27 -0.80 -5.70
CA CYS A 143 14.10 -1.56 -6.10
C CYS A 143 13.95 -1.57 -7.63
N ASP A 144 13.92 -0.37 -8.24
CA ASP A 144 13.48 -0.24 -9.62
C ASP A 144 14.65 -0.09 -10.61
N GLY A 145 15.88 0.13 -10.14
CA GLY A 145 17.02 0.44 -11.00
C GLY A 145 17.37 -0.66 -12.00
N ALA A 146 17.06 -1.92 -11.68
CA ALA A 146 17.30 -3.07 -12.54
C ALA A 146 16.21 -3.27 -13.61
N THR A 147 15.08 -2.58 -13.51
CA THR A 147 13.94 -2.73 -14.43
C THR A 147 14.36 -2.45 -15.88
N PRO A 148 13.88 -3.23 -16.87
CA PRO A 148 14.33 -3.13 -18.27
C PRO A 148 14.25 -1.74 -18.89
N ILE A 149 13.33 -0.89 -18.43
CA ILE A 149 13.14 0.48 -18.95
C ILE A 149 14.37 1.38 -18.75
N PHE A 150 15.20 1.12 -17.73
CA PHE A 150 16.36 1.92 -17.35
C PHE A 150 17.69 1.38 -17.89
N HIS A 151 17.71 0.14 -18.40
CA HIS A 151 18.93 -0.48 -18.91
C HIS A 151 19.47 0.28 -20.14
N GLY A 152 20.73 0.72 -20.06
CA GLY A 152 21.39 1.51 -21.09
C GLY A 152 20.87 2.95 -21.25
N ALA A 153 19.91 3.39 -20.43
CA ALA A 153 19.34 4.73 -20.50
C ALA A 153 20.14 5.76 -19.68
N GLU A 154 19.98 7.04 -19.99
CA GLU A 154 20.38 8.12 -19.07
C GLU A 154 19.37 8.22 -17.92
N LEU A 155 19.88 8.31 -16.70
CA LEU A 155 19.09 8.37 -15.47
C LEU A 155 19.42 9.67 -14.72
N ALA A 156 18.52 10.11 -13.87
CA ALA A 156 18.69 11.26 -13.00
C ALA A 156 18.40 10.87 -11.55
N VAL A 157 19.16 11.45 -10.61
CA VAL A 157 18.97 11.29 -9.16
C VAL A 157 18.85 12.67 -8.54
N ILE A 158 17.86 12.91 -7.68
CA ILE A 158 17.78 14.13 -6.89
C ILE A 158 18.15 13.83 -5.44
N GLY A 159 19.17 14.52 -4.94
CA GLY A 159 19.58 14.39 -3.55
C GLY A 159 21.01 14.84 -3.34
N ALA A 160 21.43 14.86 -2.08
CA ALA A 160 22.77 15.34 -1.71
C ALA A 160 23.38 14.61 -0.50
N GLY A 161 22.64 13.70 0.14
CA GLY A 161 23.13 12.90 1.28
C GLY A 161 23.79 11.60 0.83
N ASP A 162 24.19 10.77 1.78
CA ASP A 162 24.81 9.47 1.48
C ASP A 162 23.90 8.58 0.63
N SER A 163 22.58 8.52 0.91
CA SER A 163 21.63 7.77 0.06
C SER A 163 21.68 8.19 -1.41
N ALA A 164 21.75 9.50 -1.70
CA ALA A 164 21.83 9.99 -3.07
C ALA A 164 23.15 9.58 -3.76
N ALA A 165 24.25 9.57 -3.01
CA ALA A 165 25.54 9.12 -3.51
C ALA A 165 25.55 7.60 -3.78
N GLU A 166 25.03 6.81 -2.83
CA GLU A 166 24.94 5.35 -2.96
C GLU A 166 24.02 4.92 -4.10
N GLU A 167 22.83 5.50 -4.17
CA GLU A 167 21.85 5.22 -5.22
C GLU A 167 22.39 5.65 -6.60
N SER A 168 23.07 6.79 -6.70
CA SER A 168 23.70 7.22 -7.95
C SER A 168 24.76 6.22 -8.43
N ILE A 169 25.61 5.73 -7.52
CA ILE A 169 26.63 4.72 -7.82
C ILE A 169 25.96 3.40 -8.21
N TYR A 170 24.92 2.97 -7.48
CA TYR A 170 24.17 1.76 -7.77
C TYR A 170 23.59 1.77 -9.18
N LEU A 171 22.95 2.87 -9.58
CA LEU A 171 22.32 3.02 -10.89
C LEU A 171 23.32 2.97 -12.07
N THR A 172 24.62 3.24 -11.84
CA THR A 172 25.65 3.11 -12.89
C THR A 172 25.84 1.69 -13.42
N LYS A 173 25.35 0.68 -12.68
CA LYS A 173 25.32 -0.72 -13.11
C LYS A 173 24.37 -0.96 -14.28
N TYR A 174 23.30 -0.16 -14.39
CA TYR A 174 22.22 -0.34 -15.36
C TYR A 174 22.18 0.79 -16.39
N GLY A 175 22.29 2.04 -15.94
CA GLY A 175 22.29 3.22 -16.80
C GLY A 175 23.57 3.37 -17.62
N SER A 176 23.43 4.02 -18.79
CA SER A 176 24.58 4.48 -19.56
C SER A 176 25.26 5.69 -18.91
N LYS A 177 24.46 6.56 -18.27
CA LYS A 177 24.90 7.74 -17.52
C LYS A 177 23.93 8.05 -16.38
N VAL A 178 24.44 8.58 -15.27
CA VAL A 178 23.65 9.01 -14.11
C VAL A 178 23.90 10.50 -13.85
N ASN A 179 22.85 11.29 -13.89
CA ASN A 179 22.88 12.73 -13.64
C ASN A 179 22.43 13.01 -12.20
N LEU A 180 23.37 13.32 -11.31
CA LEU A 180 23.07 13.64 -9.91
C LEU A 180 22.80 15.14 -9.75
N LEU A 181 21.55 15.50 -9.44
CA LEU A 181 21.10 16.88 -9.26
C LEU A 181 21.23 17.30 -7.80
N VAL A 182 22.14 18.25 -7.54
CA VAL A 182 22.42 18.78 -6.21
C VAL A 182 22.03 20.25 -6.16
N ARG A 183 21.04 20.60 -5.33
CA ARG A 183 20.51 21.98 -5.23
C ARG A 183 21.51 23.04 -4.75
N SER A 184 22.60 22.62 -4.10
CA SER A 184 23.68 23.46 -3.56
C SER A 184 24.99 23.25 -4.33
N ASP A 185 26.01 24.01 -3.99
CA ASP A 185 27.39 23.83 -4.50
C ASP A 185 28.22 22.81 -3.72
N LYS A 186 27.60 22.13 -2.75
CA LYS A 186 28.21 21.07 -1.95
C LYS A 186 27.22 19.94 -1.65
N MET A 187 27.75 18.72 -1.49
CA MET A 187 27.00 17.55 -1.01
C MET A 187 27.04 17.50 0.53
N ARG A 188 26.00 16.90 1.12
CA ARG A 188 25.95 16.53 2.55
C ARG A 188 26.50 15.12 2.83
N ALA A 189 26.63 14.30 1.80
CA ALA A 189 27.21 12.96 1.89
C ALA A 189 28.58 12.98 2.56
N SER A 190 28.95 11.87 3.20
CA SER A 190 30.29 11.65 3.74
C SER A 190 31.38 11.87 2.68
N LYS A 191 32.57 12.29 3.11
CA LYS A 191 33.67 12.61 2.19
C LYS A 191 34.04 11.42 1.29
N ALA A 192 34.06 10.22 1.86
CA ALA A 192 34.31 8.99 1.12
C ALA A 192 33.27 8.75 0.01
N MET A 193 31.99 8.99 0.28
CA MET A 193 30.94 8.86 -0.72
C MET A 193 31.00 9.92 -1.81
N GLN A 194 31.33 11.17 -1.45
CA GLN A 194 31.59 12.21 -2.44
C GLN A 194 32.72 11.83 -3.40
N ASP A 195 33.83 11.31 -2.87
CA ASP A 195 34.98 10.93 -3.69
C ASP A 195 34.63 9.76 -4.64
N ARG A 196 33.82 8.79 -4.20
CA ARG A 196 33.31 7.71 -5.06
C ARG A 196 32.39 8.21 -6.17
N VAL A 197 31.52 9.18 -5.87
CA VAL A 197 30.65 9.80 -6.87
C VAL A 197 31.47 10.57 -7.90
N LEU A 198 32.38 11.43 -7.45
CA LEU A 198 33.15 12.33 -8.31
C LEU A 198 34.20 11.60 -9.18
N SER A 199 34.66 10.43 -8.73
CA SER A 199 35.60 9.59 -9.50
C SER A 199 34.93 8.64 -10.49
N ASN A 200 33.60 8.49 -10.46
CA ASN A 200 32.89 7.59 -11.35
C ASN A 200 32.59 8.26 -12.70
N PRO A 201 33.14 7.77 -13.83
CA PRO A 201 33.00 8.43 -15.13
C PRO A 201 31.58 8.37 -15.70
N LYS A 202 30.71 7.49 -15.18
CA LYS A 202 29.30 7.43 -15.57
C LYS A 202 28.42 8.44 -14.83
N ILE A 203 28.94 9.10 -13.79
CA ILE A 203 28.17 10.05 -12.98
C ILE A 203 28.54 11.48 -13.36
N GLN A 204 27.54 12.28 -13.73
CA GLN A 204 27.69 13.72 -13.87
C GLN A 204 26.95 14.41 -12.72
N VAL A 205 27.69 15.16 -11.91
CA VAL A 205 27.09 15.98 -10.84
C VAL A 205 26.72 17.35 -11.39
N HIS A 206 25.45 17.70 -11.24
CA HIS A 206 24.89 19.01 -11.57
C HIS A 206 24.72 19.80 -10.29
N TRP A 207 25.72 20.63 -9.97
CA TRP A 207 25.71 21.50 -8.80
C TRP A 207 24.75 22.68 -8.97
N ASN A 208 24.25 23.21 -7.86
CA ASN A 208 23.31 24.32 -7.85
C ASN A 208 22.13 24.08 -8.81
N THR A 209 21.61 22.85 -8.86
CA THR A 209 20.59 22.46 -9.84
C THR A 209 19.39 21.87 -9.13
N GLU A 210 18.20 22.40 -9.41
CA GLU A 210 16.92 21.89 -8.94
C GLU A 210 16.07 21.40 -10.12
N ALA A 211 15.22 20.41 -9.87
CA ALA A 211 14.18 20.02 -10.82
C ALA A 211 12.99 20.96 -10.66
N VAL A 212 12.53 21.53 -11.77
CA VAL A 212 11.36 22.41 -11.85
C VAL A 212 10.11 21.62 -12.20
N ASP A 213 10.24 20.66 -13.12
CA ASP A 213 9.12 19.87 -13.63
C ASP A 213 9.62 18.66 -14.44
N ILE A 214 8.71 17.79 -14.87
CA ILE A 214 8.98 16.60 -15.68
C ILE A 214 8.34 16.78 -17.06
N PHE A 215 8.91 16.18 -18.11
CA PHE A 215 8.28 16.16 -19.43
C PHE A 215 8.36 14.77 -20.07
N GLY A 216 7.37 14.46 -20.90
CA GLY A 216 7.28 13.20 -21.62
C GLY A 216 5.93 13.02 -22.31
N ASN A 217 5.73 11.89 -22.95
CA ASN A 217 4.45 11.50 -23.56
C ASN A 217 4.08 10.07 -23.13
N GLY A 218 3.21 9.95 -22.13
CA GLY A 218 2.82 8.67 -21.51
C GLY A 218 3.88 8.07 -20.57
N HIS A 219 5.17 8.24 -20.91
CA HIS A 219 6.34 7.93 -20.09
C HIS A 219 7.27 9.14 -19.99
N MET A 220 8.12 9.17 -18.95
CA MET A 220 9.09 10.24 -18.76
C MET A 220 10.17 10.24 -19.86
N ASP A 221 10.39 11.41 -20.48
CA ASP A 221 11.48 11.65 -21.44
C ASP A 221 12.60 12.51 -20.85
N GLY A 222 12.33 13.22 -19.75
CA GLY A 222 13.34 14.01 -19.04
C GLY A 222 12.79 14.94 -17.98
N VAL A 223 13.70 15.76 -17.45
CA VAL A 223 13.48 16.69 -16.34
C VAL A 223 13.77 18.12 -16.81
N LYS A 224 12.86 19.05 -16.52
CA LYS A 224 13.16 20.50 -16.63
C LYS A 224 13.95 20.88 -15.39
N ILE A 225 15.16 21.40 -15.57
CA ILE A 225 16.05 21.76 -14.47
C ILE A 225 16.33 23.26 -14.49
N ARG A 226 16.58 23.83 -13.31
CA ARG A 226 17.00 25.22 -13.14
C ARG A 226 18.29 25.29 -12.34
N ASN A 227 19.23 26.10 -12.81
CA ASN A 227 20.39 26.45 -12.01
C ASN A 227 20.01 27.51 -10.96
N THR A 228 20.18 27.19 -9.68
CA THR A 228 19.81 28.03 -8.54
C THR A 228 20.71 29.25 -8.34
N LYS A 229 21.88 29.32 -9.02
CA LYS A 229 22.76 30.49 -9.01
C LYS A 229 22.50 31.43 -10.18
N THR A 230 22.28 30.91 -11.39
CA THR A 230 22.11 31.73 -12.59
C THR A 230 20.65 31.99 -12.96
N GLY A 231 19.72 31.18 -12.46
CA GLY A 231 18.31 31.20 -12.86
C GLY A 231 18.03 30.56 -14.22
N GLU A 232 19.06 30.05 -14.92
CA GLU A 232 18.92 29.43 -16.23
C GLU A 232 18.14 28.11 -16.16
N GLU A 233 17.15 27.96 -17.03
CA GLU A 233 16.38 26.73 -17.19
C GLU A 233 16.81 25.96 -18.44
N SER A 234 16.86 24.63 -18.33
CA SER A 234 17.17 23.75 -19.45
C SER A 234 16.44 22.42 -19.32
N LYS A 235 16.48 21.62 -20.40
CA LYS A 235 15.93 20.26 -20.42
C LYS A 235 17.07 19.25 -20.28
N LEU A 236 16.96 18.38 -19.29
CA LEU A 236 17.83 17.23 -19.11
C LEU A 236 17.08 15.97 -19.55
N HIS A 237 17.54 15.33 -20.63
CA HIS A 237 16.98 14.05 -21.05
C HIS A 237 17.42 12.94 -20.11
N ALA A 238 16.45 12.21 -19.59
CA ALA A 238 16.63 11.04 -18.73
C ALA A 238 15.37 10.20 -18.80
N ARG A 239 15.51 8.87 -18.85
CA ARG A 239 14.35 7.95 -18.84
C ARG A 239 13.90 7.54 -17.44
N GLY A 240 14.75 7.79 -16.44
CA GLY A 240 14.44 7.54 -15.03
C GLY A 240 14.83 8.71 -14.14
N LEU A 241 13.98 9.06 -13.19
CA LEU A 241 14.22 10.03 -12.13
C LEU A 241 14.04 9.37 -10.76
N PHE A 242 15.10 9.36 -9.96
CA PHE A 242 15.12 8.74 -8.64
C PHE A 242 15.23 9.78 -7.54
N TYR A 243 14.28 9.77 -6.61
CA TYR A 243 14.28 10.65 -5.43
C TYR A 243 15.06 10.03 -4.28
N ALA A 244 16.21 10.62 -3.96
CA ALA A 244 17.04 10.25 -2.81
C ALA A 244 17.06 11.39 -1.76
N VAL A 245 15.86 11.89 -1.42
CA VAL A 245 15.64 13.03 -0.50
C VAL A 245 15.18 12.61 0.90
N GLY A 246 15.17 11.31 1.18
CA GLY A 246 14.81 10.73 2.48
C GLY A 246 13.34 10.37 2.61
N HIS A 247 12.98 9.79 3.75
CA HIS A 247 11.62 9.37 4.08
C HIS A 247 11.13 10.08 5.34
N THR A 248 9.82 10.11 5.53
CA THR A 248 9.15 10.55 6.75
C THR A 248 8.52 9.33 7.42
N PRO A 249 8.99 8.88 8.59
CA PRO A 249 8.37 7.77 9.32
C PRO A 249 6.97 8.16 9.80
N ASN A 250 6.02 7.22 9.72
CA ASN A 250 4.61 7.47 10.03
C ASN A 250 4.35 7.33 11.54
N THR A 251 4.94 8.25 12.33
CA THR A 251 5.01 8.18 13.81
C THR A 251 4.19 9.25 14.53
N SER A 252 3.37 10.02 13.82
CA SER A 252 2.58 11.13 14.38
C SER A 252 1.75 10.73 15.61
N LEU A 253 1.15 9.54 15.60
CA LEU A 253 0.33 8.99 16.69
C LEU A 253 1.12 8.73 17.98
N PHE A 254 2.43 8.53 17.89
CA PHE A 254 3.27 8.06 19.00
C PHE A 254 4.19 9.15 19.58
N LYS A 255 4.13 10.37 19.02
CA LYS A 255 4.92 11.50 19.51
C LYS A 255 4.60 11.79 20.98
N GLY A 256 5.64 11.86 21.81
CA GLY A 256 5.51 12.07 23.25
C GLY A 256 5.10 10.83 24.05
N GLN A 257 4.84 9.69 23.38
CA GLN A 257 4.52 8.42 24.02
C GLN A 257 5.65 7.38 23.89
N LEU A 258 6.46 7.48 22.84
CA LEU A 258 7.64 6.66 22.58
C LEU A 258 8.89 7.52 22.36
N GLU A 259 10.06 6.94 22.63
CA GLU A 259 11.33 7.52 22.19
C GLU A 259 11.42 7.45 20.66
N LEU A 260 11.68 8.60 20.05
CA LEU A 260 11.93 8.74 18.62
C LEU A 260 13.34 9.29 18.41
N ASP A 261 13.98 8.92 17.31
CA ASP A 261 15.25 9.52 16.91
C ASP A 261 15.08 10.98 16.45
N GLU A 262 16.19 11.65 16.12
CA GLU A 262 16.17 13.06 15.69
C GLU A 262 15.37 13.32 14.40
N VAL A 263 15.14 12.28 13.59
CA VAL A 263 14.40 12.35 12.31
C VAL A 263 12.93 12.00 12.52
N GLY A 264 12.60 11.26 13.58
CA GLY A 264 11.28 10.84 13.99
C GLY A 264 11.00 9.34 13.84
N TYR A 265 11.99 8.49 13.56
CA TYR A 265 11.82 7.03 13.56
C TYR A 265 11.66 6.53 14.99
N VAL A 266 10.92 5.43 15.18
CA VAL A 266 10.79 4.83 16.51
C VAL A 266 12.13 4.23 16.93
N ALA A 267 12.66 4.69 18.07
CA ALA A 267 13.89 4.14 18.61
C ALA A 267 13.62 2.74 19.19
N THR A 268 14.41 1.76 18.75
CA THR A 268 14.36 0.38 19.24
C THR A 268 15.67 -0.01 19.92
N LYS A 269 15.61 -1.00 20.81
CA LYS A 269 16.83 -1.57 21.42
C LYS A 269 17.74 -2.13 20.32
N HIS A 270 19.06 -1.97 20.48
CA HIS A 270 20.05 -2.40 19.49
C HIS A 270 19.87 -3.89 19.12
N GLY A 271 19.65 -4.17 17.83
CA GLY A 271 19.43 -5.53 17.32
C GLY A 271 18.08 -6.16 17.68
N SER A 272 17.12 -5.39 18.19
CA SER A 272 15.77 -5.81 18.56
C SER A 272 14.71 -4.89 17.95
N VAL A 273 13.44 -5.19 18.21
CA VAL A 273 12.25 -4.42 17.78
C VAL A 273 11.45 -3.89 18.97
N GLU A 274 11.96 -4.06 20.19
CA GLU A 274 11.40 -3.51 21.42
C GLU A 274 11.57 -1.99 21.47
N THR A 275 10.50 -1.28 21.80
CA THR A 275 10.50 0.18 21.97
C THR A 275 10.83 0.59 23.41
N SER A 276 10.74 1.89 23.71
CA SER A 276 10.86 2.43 25.07
C SER A 276 9.70 2.05 26.00
N VAL A 277 8.58 1.53 25.48
CA VAL A 277 7.44 1.08 26.26
C VAL A 277 7.33 -0.45 26.16
N GLU A 278 7.35 -1.11 27.30
CA GLU A 278 7.26 -2.57 27.39
C GLU A 278 5.94 -3.08 26.76
N GLY A 279 5.94 -4.24 26.08
CA GLY A 279 4.76 -4.74 25.37
C GLY A 279 4.34 -3.90 24.14
N VAL A 280 5.15 -2.92 23.74
CA VAL A 280 5.03 -2.19 22.48
C VAL A 280 6.28 -2.42 21.64
N PHE A 281 6.07 -2.87 20.41
CA PHE A 281 7.13 -3.22 19.46
C PHE A 281 6.98 -2.42 18.17
N ALA A 282 8.08 -2.15 17.46
CA ALA A 282 8.07 -1.45 16.19
C ALA A 282 8.75 -2.29 15.11
N ALA A 283 8.14 -2.40 13.93
CA ALA A 283 8.62 -3.25 12.84
C ALA A 283 8.52 -2.57 11.47
N GLY A 284 9.44 -2.94 10.57
CA GLY A 284 9.57 -2.34 9.25
C GLY A 284 10.10 -0.91 9.28
N ASP A 285 9.83 -0.17 8.21
CA ASP A 285 10.39 1.16 7.95
C ASP A 285 10.10 2.20 9.03
N VAL A 286 9.14 1.98 9.93
CA VAL A 286 8.87 2.94 11.03
C VAL A 286 10.04 3.04 12.02
N GLN A 287 10.91 2.01 12.07
CA GLN A 287 12.12 1.94 12.89
C GLN A 287 13.40 1.62 12.08
N ASP A 288 13.27 1.36 10.77
CA ASP A 288 14.39 1.07 9.88
C ASP A 288 14.57 2.21 8.86
N HIS A 289 15.56 3.07 9.10
CA HIS A 289 15.96 4.09 8.15
C HIS A 289 17.10 3.64 7.21
N GLU A 290 17.72 2.49 7.48
CA GLU A 290 18.93 2.01 6.81
C GLU A 290 18.59 1.15 5.58
N PHE A 291 17.81 0.08 5.74
CA PHE A 291 17.58 -0.89 4.68
C PHE A 291 16.32 -0.60 3.85
N ARG A 292 15.18 -0.37 4.52
CA ARG A 292 13.89 -0.01 3.89
C ARG A 292 13.51 -0.95 2.73
N GLN A 293 13.59 -2.26 2.99
CA GLN A 293 13.22 -3.29 2.01
C GLN A 293 12.01 -4.07 2.51
N ALA A 294 11.15 -4.53 1.59
CA ALA A 294 10.00 -5.36 1.93
C ALA A 294 10.41 -6.63 2.70
N ILE A 295 11.55 -7.24 2.34
CA ILE A 295 12.03 -8.46 2.99
C ILE A 295 12.61 -8.20 4.40
N THR A 296 13.29 -7.06 4.63
CA THR A 296 13.75 -6.70 5.98
C THR A 296 12.57 -6.29 6.86
N ALA A 297 11.57 -5.60 6.30
CA ALA A 297 10.33 -5.30 6.98
C ALA A 297 9.55 -6.57 7.38
N ALA A 298 9.43 -7.56 6.49
CA ALA A 298 8.83 -8.84 6.81
C ALA A 298 9.60 -9.55 7.96
N GLY A 299 10.93 -9.57 7.89
CA GLY A 299 11.79 -10.14 8.94
C GLY A 299 11.58 -9.49 10.31
N THR A 300 11.55 -8.16 10.38
CA THR A 300 11.28 -7.43 11.64
C THR A 300 9.84 -7.58 12.12
N GLY A 301 8.87 -7.76 11.22
CA GLY A 301 7.49 -8.14 11.56
C GLY A 301 7.41 -9.49 12.29
N CYS A 302 8.14 -10.48 11.79
CA CYS A 302 8.29 -11.78 12.47
C CYS A 302 8.90 -11.62 13.88
N MET A 303 10.01 -10.87 13.99
CA MET A 303 10.64 -10.58 15.29
C MET A 303 9.64 -9.96 16.28
N ALA A 304 8.85 -8.98 15.82
CA ALA A 304 7.90 -8.28 16.67
C ALA A 304 6.78 -9.20 17.17
N ALA A 305 6.23 -10.05 16.31
CA ALA A 305 5.23 -11.03 16.72
C ALA A 305 5.75 -12.04 17.74
N MET A 306 6.95 -12.58 17.53
CA MET A 306 7.56 -13.53 18.47
C MET A 306 7.90 -12.90 19.82
N LEU A 307 8.36 -11.64 19.84
CA LEU A 307 8.63 -10.94 21.09
C LEU A 307 7.34 -10.54 21.81
N ALA A 308 6.29 -10.14 21.08
CA ALA A 308 4.98 -9.87 21.65
C ALA A 308 4.36 -11.13 22.27
N GLU A 309 4.40 -12.26 21.57
CA GLU A 309 3.96 -13.57 22.08
C GLU A 309 4.67 -13.94 23.38
N ARG A 310 6.02 -13.89 23.39
CA ARG A 310 6.81 -14.18 24.60
C ARG A 310 6.48 -13.25 25.75
N TRP A 311 6.29 -11.96 25.46
CA TRP A 311 5.94 -10.97 26.47
C TRP A 311 4.55 -11.23 27.06
N LEU A 312 3.55 -11.48 26.21
CA LEU A 312 2.19 -11.84 26.63
C LEU A 312 2.18 -13.12 27.46
N SER A 313 2.92 -14.14 27.04
CA SER A 313 3.05 -15.43 27.75
C SER A 313 3.68 -15.26 29.13
N SER A 314 4.80 -14.53 29.20
CA SER A 314 5.53 -14.29 30.45
C SER A 314 4.72 -13.49 31.48
N ASN A 315 3.74 -12.70 31.02
CA ASN A 315 2.83 -11.92 31.87
C ASN A 315 1.47 -12.61 32.11
N GLY A 316 1.25 -13.81 31.57
CA GLY A 316 -0.02 -14.53 31.74
C GLY A 316 -1.23 -13.83 31.10
N LEU A 317 -1.02 -13.09 30.00
CA LEU A 317 -2.02 -12.26 29.34
C LEU A 317 -2.66 -12.92 28.10
N ILE A 318 -2.19 -14.10 27.70
CA ILE A 318 -2.68 -14.80 26.49
C ILE A 318 -4.07 -15.41 26.76
N GLN A 319 -5.03 -15.02 25.93
CA GLN A 319 -6.25 -15.76 25.69
C GLN A 319 -6.10 -16.54 24.37
N GLU A 320 -5.96 -17.86 24.43
CA GLU A 320 -5.80 -18.66 23.20
C GLU A 320 -7.09 -18.72 22.38
N PHE A 321 -6.93 -18.60 21.06
CA PHE A 321 -7.99 -18.77 20.08
C PHE A 321 -7.66 -19.91 19.15
N HIS A 322 -8.39 -21.01 19.28
CA HIS A 322 -8.26 -22.16 18.40
C HIS A 322 -9.21 -21.99 17.23
N GLN A 323 -8.67 -21.89 16.02
CA GLN A 323 -9.48 -21.91 14.80
C GLN A 323 -10.23 -23.24 14.72
N GLN A 324 -11.52 -23.19 14.38
CA GLN A 324 -12.21 -24.41 13.96
C GLN A 324 -11.59 -24.86 12.63
N PRO A 325 -11.35 -26.17 12.41
CA PRO A 325 -10.80 -26.64 11.15
C PRO A 325 -11.81 -26.35 10.03
N GLU A 326 -11.60 -25.27 9.29
CA GLU A 326 -12.24 -25.08 8.01
C GLU A 326 -11.68 -26.11 7.03
N THR A 327 -12.59 -26.85 6.40
CA THR A 327 -12.29 -27.73 5.26
C THR A 327 -11.45 -26.96 4.27
N ALA A 328 -10.22 -27.41 4.04
CA ALA A 328 -9.28 -26.84 3.10
C ALA A 328 -9.98 -26.44 1.79
N VAL A 329 -10.19 -25.14 1.60
CA VAL A 329 -10.51 -24.62 0.28
C VAL A 329 -9.21 -24.71 -0.50
N ASN A 330 -9.20 -25.55 -1.54
CA ASN A 330 -8.05 -25.80 -2.41
C ASN A 330 -7.47 -24.48 -2.94
N GLU A 331 -6.35 -24.05 -2.39
CA GLU A 331 -5.48 -23.01 -2.96
C GLU A 331 -4.70 -23.63 -4.14
N LEU A 332 -5.35 -23.82 -5.29
CA LEU A 332 -4.70 -24.04 -6.59
C LEU A 332 -5.67 -23.78 -7.76
N GLU A 333 -6.52 -22.75 -7.67
CA GLU A 333 -7.25 -22.22 -8.82
C GLU A 333 -7.13 -20.70 -8.87
N HIS A 334 -5.91 -20.21 -9.16
CA HIS A 334 -5.73 -18.94 -9.85
C HIS A 334 -5.18 -19.25 -11.23
N GLN A 335 -6.00 -19.90 -12.04
CA GLN A 335 -5.85 -19.80 -13.49
C GLN A 335 -6.55 -18.50 -13.90
N PRO A 336 -5.97 -17.69 -14.79
CA PRO A 336 -6.70 -16.56 -15.37
C PRO A 336 -8.00 -17.11 -15.95
N ALA A 337 -9.14 -16.61 -15.47
CA ALA A 337 -10.45 -17.04 -15.94
C ALA A 337 -10.46 -16.98 -17.47
N THR A 338 -10.53 -18.15 -18.11
CA THR A 338 -10.76 -18.26 -19.55
C THR A 338 -12.05 -17.51 -19.87
N LYS A 339 -12.01 -16.73 -20.96
CA LYS A 339 -13.14 -15.96 -21.51
C LYS A 339 -14.41 -16.83 -21.50
N LYS A 340 -15.33 -16.57 -20.56
CA LYS A 340 -16.70 -17.08 -20.64
C LYS A 340 -17.37 -16.38 -21.82
N THR A 341 -18.02 -17.14 -22.68
CA THR A 341 -18.79 -16.61 -23.81
C THR A 341 -20.08 -15.95 -23.31
N GLU A 342 -20.65 -15.00 -24.06
CA GLU A 342 -21.95 -14.39 -23.70
C GLU A 342 -23.04 -15.45 -23.48
N ALA A 343 -22.97 -16.59 -24.19
CA ALA A 343 -23.87 -17.72 -24.03
C ALA A 343 -23.72 -18.48 -22.69
N GLU A 344 -22.53 -18.54 -22.12
CA GLU A 344 -22.29 -19.15 -20.79
C GLU A 344 -22.73 -18.20 -19.66
N GLN A 345 -22.55 -16.88 -19.86
CA GLN A 345 -23.07 -15.86 -18.94
C GLN A 345 -24.61 -15.82 -18.94
N GLU A 346 -25.24 -16.07 -20.09
CA GLU A 346 -26.70 -16.22 -20.22
C GLU A 346 -27.23 -17.43 -19.44
N ALA A 347 -26.52 -18.55 -19.48
CA ALA A 347 -26.94 -19.80 -18.85
C ALA A 347 -26.80 -19.80 -17.31
N GLU A 348 -25.85 -19.03 -16.76
CA GLU A 348 -25.61 -18.92 -15.31
C GLU A 348 -26.34 -17.72 -14.65
N PHE A 349 -26.96 -16.84 -15.44
CA PHE A 349 -27.60 -15.65 -14.91
C PHE A 349 -28.84 -15.98 -14.05
N ASN A 350 -28.83 -15.54 -12.80
CA ASN A 350 -29.95 -15.69 -11.87
C ASN A 350 -30.39 -14.32 -11.37
N LEU A 351 -31.55 -13.86 -11.83
CA LEU A 351 -32.13 -12.56 -11.46
C LEU A 351 -32.28 -12.37 -9.93
N ASN A 352 -32.45 -13.45 -9.16
CA ASN A 352 -32.62 -13.34 -7.71
C ASN A 352 -31.29 -13.21 -6.95
N ALA A 353 -30.16 -13.55 -7.57
CA ALA A 353 -28.85 -13.47 -6.95
C ALA A 353 -28.50 -12.02 -6.60
N THR A 354 -27.74 -11.84 -5.52
CA THR A 354 -27.20 -10.54 -5.12
C THR A 354 -26.00 -10.18 -5.98
N ARG A 355 -25.12 -11.12 -6.30
CA ARG A 355 -23.82 -10.87 -6.94
C ARG A 355 -23.80 -11.34 -8.39
N HIS A 356 -23.23 -10.50 -9.26
CA HIS A 356 -23.21 -10.64 -10.71
C HIS A 356 -21.91 -10.08 -11.28
N GLU A 357 -21.55 -10.50 -12.49
CA GLU A 357 -20.36 -10.01 -13.20
C GLU A 357 -20.68 -9.76 -14.68
N GLY A 358 -20.07 -8.72 -15.24
CA GLY A 358 -20.04 -8.46 -16.67
C GLY A 358 -21.24 -7.69 -17.23
N GLY A 359 -21.08 -7.27 -18.47
CA GLY A 359 -22.01 -6.39 -19.15
C GLY A 359 -23.41 -6.94 -19.44
N TYR A 360 -23.53 -8.26 -19.60
CA TYR A 360 -24.84 -8.90 -19.81
C TYR A 360 -25.73 -8.78 -18.58
N ALA A 361 -25.21 -9.19 -17.41
CA ALA A 361 -25.95 -9.12 -16.15
C ALA A 361 -26.35 -7.68 -15.81
N LEU A 362 -25.43 -6.71 -16.02
CA LEU A 362 -25.73 -5.29 -15.85
C LEU A 362 -26.94 -4.86 -16.67
N ARG A 363 -26.93 -5.13 -17.98
CA ARG A 363 -28.01 -4.74 -18.90
C ARG A 363 -29.34 -5.37 -18.51
N LYS A 364 -29.35 -6.66 -18.15
CA LYS A 364 -30.55 -7.37 -17.71
C LYS A 364 -31.13 -6.78 -16.43
N LEU A 365 -30.31 -6.65 -15.39
CA LEU A 365 -30.75 -6.15 -14.07
C LEU A 365 -31.24 -4.70 -14.15
N PHE A 366 -30.60 -3.87 -14.98
CA PHE A 366 -30.99 -2.47 -15.16
C PHE A 366 -32.39 -2.32 -15.75
N HIS A 367 -32.84 -3.24 -16.61
CA HIS A 367 -34.16 -3.16 -17.26
C HIS A 367 -35.23 -4.03 -16.60
N GLU A 368 -34.85 -5.14 -15.95
CA GLU A 368 -35.78 -6.19 -15.52
C GLU A 368 -35.93 -6.32 -13.99
N SER A 369 -35.23 -5.50 -13.20
CA SER A 369 -35.33 -5.52 -11.73
C SER A 369 -35.55 -4.12 -11.14
N ASP A 370 -36.39 -4.07 -10.11
CA ASP A 370 -36.66 -2.87 -9.32
C ASP A 370 -35.75 -2.75 -8.08
N ARG A 371 -34.91 -3.76 -7.83
CA ARG A 371 -33.93 -3.73 -6.73
C ARG A 371 -32.88 -2.66 -7.03
N VAL A 372 -32.38 -2.05 -5.95
CA VAL A 372 -31.24 -1.14 -6.03
C VAL A 372 -30.06 -1.89 -6.66
N LEU A 373 -29.47 -1.29 -7.69
CA LEU A 373 -28.38 -1.85 -8.48
C LEU A 373 -27.09 -1.09 -8.23
N LEU A 374 -26.15 -1.75 -7.57
CA LEU A 374 -24.82 -1.26 -7.27
C LEU A 374 -23.83 -1.82 -8.31
N VAL A 375 -23.22 -0.94 -9.09
CA VAL A 375 -22.27 -1.31 -10.16
C VAL A 375 -20.88 -0.88 -9.74
N LYS A 376 -19.94 -1.81 -9.70
CA LYS A 376 -18.52 -1.58 -9.41
C LYS A 376 -17.70 -1.72 -10.68
N TYR A 377 -17.02 -0.64 -11.06
CA TYR A 377 -16.07 -0.62 -12.18
C TYR A 377 -14.63 -0.75 -11.64
N VAL A 378 -13.88 -1.74 -12.13
CA VAL A 378 -12.51 -2.08 -11.69
C VAL A 378 -11.61 -2.44 -12.85
N SER A 379 -10.29 -2.43 -12.61
CA SER A 379 -9.28 -3.03 -13.50
C SER A 379 -8.39 -3.98 -12.67
N PRO A 380 -7.93 -5.13 -13.21
CA PRO A 380 -7.13 -6.11 -12.47
C PRO A 380 -5.81 -5.56 -11.88
N GLY A 381 -5.20 -4.56 -12.50
CA GLY A 381 -3.94 -3.95 -12.04
C GLY A 381 -4.10 -2.79 -11.05
N CYS A 382 -5.32 -2.48 -10.64
CA CYS A 382 -5.64 -1.30 -9.83
C CYS A 382 -5.52 -1.61 -8.33
N GLY A 383 -4.47 -1.11 -7.68
CA GLY A 383 -4.27 -1.25 -6.22
C GLY A 383 -5.47 -0.80 -5.38
N PRO A 384 -6.04 0.41 -5.58
CA PRO A 384 -7.24 0.84 -4.85
C PRO A 384 -8.47 -0.06 -5.10
N CYS A 385 -8.55 -0.75 -6.23
CA CYS A 385 -9.64 -1.69 -6.53
C CYS A 385 -9.53 -2.95 -5.66
N HIS A 386 -8.31 -3.44 -5.44
CA HIS A 386 -8.02 -4.54 -4.49
C HIS A 386 -8.36 -4.14 -3.06
N THR A 387 -8.06 -2.90 -2.66
CA THR A 387 -8.48 -2.34 -1.36
C THR A 387 -10.01 -2.30 -1.21
N LEU A 388 -10.73 -1.87 -2.24
CA LEU A 388 -12.18 -1.71 -2.18
C LEU A 388 -12.93 -3.05 -2.08
N LYS A 389 -12.43 -4.09 -2.73
CA LYS A 389 -13.09 -5.39 -2.84
C LYS A 389 -13.55 -5.97 -1.48
N PRO A 390 -12.69 -6.11 -0.45
CA PRO A 390 -13.12 -6.64 0.85
C PRO A 390 -14.09 -5.72 1.59
N ILE A 391 -13.91 -4.39 1.52
CA ILE A 391 -14.82 -3.42 2.14
C ILE A 391 -16.23 -3.61 1.55
N LEU A 392 -16.32 -3.55 0.23
CA LEU A 392 -17.59 -3.60 -0.47
C LEU A 392 -18.24 -4.97 -0.35
N ASN A 393 -17.46 -6.05 -0.35
CA ASN A 393 -18.00 -7.39 -0.12
C ASN A 393 -18.69 -7.49 1.24
N LYS A 394 -18.04 -7.04 2.32
CA LYS A 394 -18.64 -7.01 3.66
C LYS A 394 -19.91 -6.17 3.71
N VAL A 395 -20.01 -5.09 2.93
CA VAL A 395 -21.25 -4.29 2.84
C VAL A 395 -22.32 -5.05 2.07
N VAL A 396 -22.00 -5.60 0.90
CA VAL A 396 -22.96 -6.34 0.06
C VAL A 396 -23.53 -7.55 0.81
N ASP A 397 -22.72 -8.24 1.63
CA ASP A 397 -23.18 -9.36 2.45
C ASP A 397 -24.25 -8.93 3.48
N GLU A 398 -24.20 -7.70 3.99
CA GLU A 398 -25.22 -7.16 4.91
C GLU A 398 -26.56 -6.88 4.22
N PHE A 399 -26.56 -6.77 2.88
CA PHE A 399 -27.74 -6.50 2.04
C PHE A 399 -28.08 -7.66 1.10
N ASP A 400 -27.64 -8.88 1.43
CA ASP A 400 -27.94 -10.05 0.61
C ASP A 400 -29.46 -10.23 0.41
N GLY A 401 -29.85 -10.51 -0.82
CA GLY A 401 -31.25 -10.61 -1.26
C GLY A 401 -31.97 -9.27 -1.44
N LYS A 402 -31.40 -8.14 -1.02
CA LYS A 402 -32.03 -6.81 -1.11
C LYS A 402 -31.55 -5.97 -2.29
N ILE A 403 -30.28 -6.11 -2.68
CA ILE A 403 -29.66 -5.33 -3.77
C ILE A 403 -29.09 -6.20 -4.88
N HIS A 404 -28.89 -5.65 -6.07
CA HIS A 404 -28.00 -6.24 -7.06
C HIS A 404 -26.63 -5.60 -6.95
N PHE A 405 -25.59 -6.41 -7.03
CA PHE A 405 -24.20 -6.01 -7.09
C PHE A 405 -23.57 -6.58 -8.35
N VAL A 406 -23.13 -5.71 -9.25
CA VAL A 406 -22.49 -6.09 -10.51
C VAL A 406 -21.06 -5.58 -10.55
N GLU A 407 -20.11 -6.46 -10.87
CA GLU A 407 -18.72 -6.09 -11.15
C GLU A 407 -18.48 -5.99 -12.66
N ILE A 408 -17.88 -4.88 -13.09
CA ILE A 408 -17.48 -4.60 -14.47
C ILE A 408 -15.97 -4.42 -14.52
N ASP A 409 -15.32 -5.30 -15.27
CA ASP A 409 -13.90 -5.20 -15.61
C ASP A 409 -13.75 -4.26 -16.80
N ILE A 410 -13.25 -3.04 -16.56
CA ILE A 410 -13.18 -2.00 -17.60
C ILE A 410 -12.21 -2.35 -18.73
N ASP A 411 -11.28 -3.29 -18.52
CA ASP A 411 -10.37 -3.74 -19.57
C ASP A 411 -11.06 -4.71 -20.54
N LYS A 412 -12.11 -5.41 -20.08
CA LYS A 412 -12.94 -6.30 -20.88
C LYS A 412 -14.16 -5.60 -21.47
N ASP A 413 -14.82 -4.76 -20.69
CA ASP A 413 -16.12 -4.12 -21.00
C ASP A 413 -15.96 -2.60 -21.20
N ARG A 414 -15.02 -2.18 -22.04
CA ARG A 414 -14.66 -0.77 -22.25
C ARG A 414 -15.84 0.12 -22.61
N GLU A 415 -16.66 -0.30 -23.57
CA GLU A 415 -17.81 0.48 -24.04
C GLU A 415 -18.82 0.73 -22.91
N ILE A 416 -18.96 -0.20 -21.96
CA ILE A 416 -19.88 -0.06 -20.83
C ILE A 416 -19.37 1.02 -19.88
N ALA A 417 -18.07 1.00 -19.56
CA ALA A 417 -17.45 2.02 -18.73
C ALA A 417 -17.51 3.41 -19.38
N GLU A 418 -17.26 3.49 -20.68
CA GLU A 418 -17.33 4.75 -21.46
C GLU A 418 -18.75 5.32 -21.47
N ASN A 419 -19.76 4.50 -21.79
CA ASN A 419 -21.17 4.91 -21.79
C ASN A 419 -21.66 5.32 -20.39
N ALA A 420 -21.12 4.70 -19.35
CA ALA A 420 -21.40 5.05 -17.96
C ALA A 420 -20.64 6.31 -17.48
N GLY A 421 -19.80 6.94 -18.31
CA GLY A 421 -19.03 8.13 -17.94
C GLY A 421 -17.89 7.86 -16.95
N VAL A 422 -17.44 6.61 -16.83
CA VAL A 422 -16.39 6.21 -15.89
C VAL A 422 -15.03 6.65 -16.42
N THR A 423 -14.36 7.50 -15.65
CA THR A 423 -13.09 8.15 -16.02
C THR A 423 -11.89 7.66 -15.22
N GLY A 424 -12.11 6.73 -14.28
CA GLY A 424 -11.09 6.14 -13.42
C GLY A 424 -11.65 4.98 -12.61
N THR A 425 -10.77 4.19 -12.00
CA THR A 425 -11.14 3.04 -11.17
C THR A 425 -10.48 3.13 -9.78
N PRO A 426 -11.14 2.59 -8.73
CA PRO A 426 -12.49 2.06 -8.76
C PRO A 426 -13.55 3.18 -8.79
N THR A 427 -14.66 2.92 -9.47
CA THR A 427 -15.87 3.76 -9.42
C THR A 427 -17.07 2.89 -9.06
N ILE A 428 -17.92 3.39 -8.17
CA ILE A 428 -19.19 2.77 -7.80
C ILE A 428 -20.32 3.68 -8.28
N GLN A 429 -21.28 3.11 -8.99
CA GLN A 429 -22.52 3.78 -9.36
C GLN A 429 -23.70 3.04 -8.74
N LEU A 430 -24.67 3.78 -8.23
CA LEU A 430 -25.89 3.26 -7.65
C LEU A 430 -27.08 3.67 -8.51
N PHE A 431 -27.85 2.69 -8.94
CA PHE A 431 -29.03 2.88 -9.77
C PHE A 431 -30.29 2.35 -9.07
N LYS A 432 -31.41 3.02 -9.30
CA LYS A 432 -32.76 2.51 -8.99
C LYS A 432 -33.72 3.06 -10.03
N ASN A 433 -34.66 2.24 -10.49
CA ASN A 433 -35.65 2.64 -11.51
C ASN A 433 -35.00 3.28 -12.76
N GLN A 434 -33.88 2.73 -13.23
CA GLN A 434 -33.12 3.20 -14.39
C GLN A 434 -32.50 4.61 -14.24
N GLU A 435 -32.52 5.19 -13.04
CA GLU A 435 -31.87 6.47 -12.75
C GLU A 435 -30.59 6.26 -11.94
N LEU A 436 -29.55 7.01 -12.29
CA LEU A 436 -28.32 7.10 -11.50
C LEU A 436 -28.60 7.96 -10.26
N LEU A 437 -28.65 7.33 -9.09
CA LEU A 437 -28.87 8.03 -7.82
C LEU A 437 -27.59 8.66 -7.29
N LYS A 438 -26.46 7.95 -7.40
CA LYS A 438 -25.18 8.41 -6.87
C LYS A 438 -24.00 7.74 -7.57
N GLU A 439 -22.91 8.50 -7.66
CA GLU A 439 -21.60 8.00 -8.03
C GLU A 439 -20.59 8.27 -6.90
N LEU A 440 -19.77 7.26 -6.60
CA LEU A 440 -18.63 7.36 -5.69
C LEU A 440 -17.36 6.96 -6.45
N LYS A 441 -16.41 7.89 -6.54
CA LYS A 441 -15.09 7.63 -7.10
C LYS A 441 -14.08 7.30 -5.99
N GLY A 442 -13.20 6.35 -6.27
CA GLY A 442 -12.19 5.85 -5.34
C GLY A 442 -12.78 5.01 -4.21
N VAL A 443 -11.95 4.70 -3.22
CA VAL A 443 -12.34 3.91 -2.05
C VAL A 443 -12.99 4.84 -1.00
N LYS A 444 -14.14 4.43 -0.45
CA LYS A 444 -14.87 5.10 0.64
C LYS A 444 -14.93 4.21 1.89
N GLN A 445 -15.28 4.79 3.04
CA GLN A 445 -15.44 4.00 4.25
C GLN A 445 -16.62 3.03 4.14
N LYS A 446 -16.59 1.96 4.92
CA LYS A 446 -17.66 0.97 4.97
C LYS A 446 -19.02 1.61 5.30
N SER A 447 -19.04 2.54 6.25
CA SER A 447 -20.22 3.27 6.70
C SER A 447 -20.84 4.13 5.59
N GLU A 448 -20.02 4.76 4.74
CA GLU A 448 -20.51 5.54 3.60
C GLU A 448 -21.26 4.67 2.58
N TYR A 449 -20.72 3.50 2.23
CA TYR A 449 -21.40 2.57 1.32
C TYR A 449 -22.69 2.02 1.94
N ARG A 450 -22.67 1.70 3.24
CA ARG A 450 -23.85 1.25 3.96
C ARG A 450 -24.95 2.32 3.94
N GLN A 451 -24.63 3.56 4.31
CA GLN A 451 -25.58 4.68 4.29
C GLN A 451 -26.12 4.95 2.89
N LEU A 452 -25.28 4.84 1.86
CA LEU A 452 -25.69 4.99 0.47
C LEU A 452 -26.75 3.96 0.07
N ILE A 453 -26.55 2.69 0.43
CA ILE A 453 -27.51 1.62 0.14
C ILE A 453 -28.79 1.80 0.99
N GLU A 454 -28.66 2.04 2.30
CA GLU A 454 -29.80 2.22 3.21
C GLU A 454 -30.72 3.37 2.82
N SER A 455 -30.15 4.49 2.38
CA SER A 455 -30.92 5.66 1.91
C SER A 455 -31.64 5.42 0.57
N SER A 456 -31.30 4.33 -0.12
CA SER A 456 -31.79 4.03 -1.47
C SER A 456 -32.69 2.80 -1.53
N LEU A 457 -32.73 1.96 -0.49
CA LEU A 457 -33.69 0.87 -0.35
C LEU A 457 -35.09 1.43 -0.10
#